data_AF-A0A812M7L0-F1
#
_entry.id   AF-A0A812M7L0-F1
#
_cell.length_a   1.000
_cell.length_b   1.000
_cell.length_c   1.000
_cell.angle_alpha   90.00
_cell.angle_beta   90.00
_cell.angle_gamma   90.00
#
_symmetry.space_group_name_H-M   'P 1'
#
loop_
_entity.id
_entity.type
_entity.pdbx_description
1 polymer ?
#
loop_
_entity_poly.entity_id
_entity_poly.type
_entity_poly.pdbx_seq_one_letter_code
_entity_poly.pdbx_strand_id
1 'polypeptide(L)'
;MVCDVTYWMNQILYDLRAPAFTLNTAIEATTLASRVGGLQCCIMPACCGLYEQEELIRDRIRPGDMLVISVGGNDIALAPSIFTVLAMVLLMLTPWPLLFCFHPAVAYFIGLFRFQVQCYADRLTQRTRPSKIGVCMIYNLDERNG
;
A
#
# COMPACT_ATOMS: atom_id res chain seq x y z
N MET A 1 -24.01 1.75 -8.52
CA MET A 1 -22.61 1.28 -8.46
C MET A 1 -21.76 2.53 -8.54
N VAL A 2 -20.88 2.78 -7.57
CA VAL A 2 -20.03 3.99 -7.54
C VAL A 2 -18.85 3.78 -8.47
N CYS A 3 -18.53 4.76 -9.31
CA CYS A 3 -17.37 4.69 -10.20
C CYS A 3 -16.07 4.79 -9.39
N ASP A 4 -15.14 3.86 -9.60
CA ASP A 4 -13.85 3.85 -8.91
C ASP A 4 -12.85 4.84 -9.52
N VAL A 5 -11.69 5.01 -8.86
CA VAL A 5 -10.63 5.92 -9.34
C VAL A 5 -10.17 5.56 -10.75
N THR A 6 -10.12 4.27 -11.09
CA THR A 6 -9.66 3.80 -12.39
C THR A 6 -10.63 4.16 -13.51
N TYR A 7 -11.93 4.10 -13.26
CA TYR A 7 -12.96 4.60 -14.17
C TYR A 7 -12.72 6.08 -14.49
N TRP A 8 -12.58 6.92 -13.46
CA TRP A 8 -12.38 8.36 -13.66
C TRP A 8 -11.05 8.69 -14.35
N MET A 9 -9.96 7.99 -14.00
CA MET A 9 -8.68 8.14 -14.68
C MET A 9 -8.79 7.76 -16.16
N ASN A 10 -9.47 6.67 -16.49
CA ASN A 10 -9.69 6.26 -17.88
C ASN A 10 -10.60 7.22 -18.64
N GLN A 11 -11.61 7.80 -18.00
CA GLN A 11 -12.45 8.84 -18.60
C GLN A 11 -11.61 10.06 -18.98
N ILE A 12 -10.75 10.53 -18.06
CA ILE A 12 -9.84 11.65 -18.33
C ILE A 12 -8.86 11.32 -19.46
N LEU A 13 -8.25 10.13 -19.45
CA LEU A 13 -7.33 9.70 -20.52
C LEU A 13 -8.02 9.62 -21.88
N TYR A 14 -9.28 9.18 -21.89
CA TYR A 14 -10.12 9.14 -23.08
C TYR A 14 -10.41 10.55 -23.62
N ASP A 15 -10.83 11.46 -22.75
CA ASP A 15 -11.14 12.84 -23.11
C ASP A 15 -9.89 13.59 -23.64
N LEU A 16 -8.73 13.29 -23.06
CA LEU A 16 -7.43 13.79 -23.52
C LEU A 16 -6.88 13.08 -24.76
N ARG A 17 -7.53 12.02 -25.24
CA ARG A 17 -7.05 11.14 -26.33
C ARG A 17 -5.63 10.62 -26.08
N ALA A 18 -5.30 10.38 -24.82
CA ALA A 18 -4.01 9.84 -24.44
C ALA A 18 -3.89 8.37 -24.89
N PRO A 19 -2.75 7.95 -25.45
CA PRO A 19 -2.52 6.55 -25.84
C PRO A 19 -2.13 5.69 -24.62
N ALA A 20 -2.91 5.78 -23.54
CA ALA A 20 -2.66 5.09 -22.28
C ALA A 20 -3.99 4.71 -21.61
N PHE A 21 -3.95 3.73 -20.72
CA PHE A 21 -5.07 3.35 -19.88
C PHE A 21 -4.57 3.02 -18.47
N THR A 22 -5.49 3.08 -17.52
CA THR A 22 -5.28 2.71 -16.12
C THR A 22 -5.96 1.37 -15.88
N LEU A 23 -5.27 0.46 -15.18
CA LEU A 23 -5.79 -0.84 -14.77
C LEU A 23 -5.79 -0.95 -13.25
N ASN A 24 -6.94 -1.21 -12.67
CA ASN A 24 -7.05 -1.50 -11.24
C ASN A 24 -6.76 -2.97 -11.00
N THR A 25 -5.85 -3.25 -10.07
CA THR A 25 -5.52 -4.61 -9.59
C THR A 25 -5.62 -4.69 -8.07
N ALA A 26 -6.23 -3.69 -7.43
CA ALA A 26 -6.42 -3.65 -5.99
C ALA A 26 -7.35 -4.78 -5.53
N ILE A 27 -7.03 -5.35 -4.37
CA ILE A 27 -7.82 -6.39 -3.71
C ILE A 27 -8.27 -5.82 -2.36
N GLU A 28 -9.58 -5.68 -2.17
CA GLU A 28 -10.15 -5.14 -0.93
C GLU A 28 -9.79 -6.01 0.29
N ALA A 29 -9.77 -5.36 1.46
CA ALA A 29 -9.52 -5.96 2.77
C ALA A 29 -8.23 -6.78 2.91
N THR A 30 -7.19 -6.50 2.11
CA THR A 30 -5.85 -7.12 2.25
C THR A 30 -4.86 -6.21 2.98
N THR A 31 -3.83 -6.79 3.60
CA THR A 31 -2.78 -6.09 4.35
C THR A 31 -1.39 -6.34 3.73
N LEU A 32 -0.41 -5.51 4.04
CA LEU A 32 0.99 -5.74 3.66
C LEU A 32 1.54 -7.05 4.25
N ALA A 33 1.15 -7.34 5.49
CA ALA A 33 1.54 -8.58 6.16
C ALA A 33 1.10 -9.83 5.38
N SER A 34 -0.08 -9.80 4.75
CA SER A 34 -0.59 -10.93 3.96
C SER A 34 0.14 -11.14 2.62
N ARG A 35 0.91 -10.14 2.14
CA ARG A 35 1.60 -10.17 0.84
C ARG A 35 3.11 -10.43 0.99
N VAL A 36 3.73 -9.70 1.91
CA VAL A 36 5.19 -9.73 2.14
C VAL A 36 5.58 -10.86 3.08
N GLY A 37 4.61 -11.42 3.80
CA GLY A 37 4.82 -12.32 4.92
C GLY A 37 5.22 -11.57 6.19
N GLY A 38 4.89 -12.15 7.33
CA GLY A 38 5.09 -11.54 8.64
C GLY A 38 4.19 -12.16 9.69
N LEU A 39 4.05 -11.49 10.84
CA LEU A 39 3.07 -11.88 11.87
C LEU A 39 1.75 -11.16 11.61
N GLN A 40 0.73 -11.89 11.21
CA GLN A 40 -0.66 -11.43 11.26
C GLN A 40 -1.23 -11.81 12.62
N CYS A 41 -1.94 -10.89 13.28
CA CYS A 41 -2.52 -11.10 14.61
C CYS A 41 -1.54 -11.71 15.64
N CYS A 42 -0.28 -11.25 15.64
CA CYS A 42 0.75 -11.56 16.65
C CYS A 42 1.29 -12.98 16.75
N ILE A 43 0.75 -13.96 16.00
CA ILE A 43 1.20 -15.36 16.11
C ILE A 43 0.99 -16.17 14.83
N MET A 44 0.18 -15.70 13.89
CA MET A 44 0.01 -16.40 12.63
C MET A 44 1.07 -15.91 11.63
N PRO A 45 1.99 -16.79 11.20
CA PRO A 45 2.80 -16.47 10.03
C PRO A 45 1.84 -16.27 8.86
N ALA A 46 1.81 -15.04 8.33
CA ALA A 46 1.18 -14.80 7.05
C ALA A 46 2.03 -15.46 5.97
N CYS A 47 1.40 -16.30 5.15
CA CYS A 47 2.05 -16.90 4.00
C CYS A 47 2.55 -15.78 3.07
N CYS A 48 3.83 -15.85 2.69
CA CYS A 48 4.35 -15.01 1.61
C CYS A 48 3.71 -15.44 0.30
N GLY A 49 3.08 -14.51 -0.42
CA GLY A 49 2.53 -14.80 -1.74
C GLY A 49 2.07 -13.53 -2.43
N LEU A 50 2.30 -13.46 -3.74
CA LEU A 50 1.59 -12.52 -4.59
C LEU A 50 0.25 -13.14 -4.96
N TYR A 51 -0.82 -12.34 -4.97
CA TYR A 51 -2.11 -12.75 -5.53
C TYR A 51 -2.05 -12.80 -7.06
N GLU A 52 -3.00 -13.48 -7.71
CA GLU A 52 -3.03 -13.64 -9.17
C GLU A 52 -2.96 -12.30 -9.93
N GLN A 53 -3.64 -11.26 -9.43
CA GLN A 53 -3.61 -9.91 -10.01
C GLN A 53 -2.23 -9.25 -9.88
N GLU A 54 -1.50 -9.55 -8.82
CA GLU A 54 -0.15 -9.04 -8.58
C GLU A 54 0.90 -9.80 -9.39
N GLU A 55 0.68 -11.09 -9.60
CA GLU A 55 1.47 -11.89 -10.54
C GLU A 55 1.33 -11.38 -11.97
N LEU A 56 0.13 -10.94 -12.37
CA LEU A 56 -0.08 -10.28 -13.65
C LEU A 56 0.79 -9.01 -13.78
N ILE A 57 0.85 -8.18 -12.75
CA ILE A 57 1.73 -7.00 -12.73
C ILE A 57 3.18 -7.45 -12.88
N ARG A 58 3.65 -8.38 -12.02
CA ARG A 58 5.02 -8.89 -12.05
C ARG A 58 5.43 -9.41 -13.41
N ASP A 59 4.52 -10.08 -14.10
CA ASP A 59 4.83 -10.82 -15.32
C ASP A 59 4.59 -10.00 -16.59
N ARG A 60 3.78 -8.92 -16.53
CA ARG A 60 3.34 -8.17 -17.72
C ARG A 60 3.66 -6.68 -17.70
N ILE A 61 4.08 -6.10 -16.56
CA ILE A 61 4.47 -4.69 -16.50
C ILE A 61 5.66 -4.41 -17.43
N ARG A 62 5.63 -3.27 -18.11
CA ARG A 62 6.64 -2.87 -19.08
C ARG A 62 7.51 -1.73 -18.55
N PRO A 63 8.73 -1.53 -19.08
CA PRO A 63 9.61 -0.44 -18.65
C PRO A 63 9.03 0.97 -18.85
N GLY A 64 8.08 1.14 -19.78
CA GLY A 64 7.41 2.42 -20.03
C GLY A 64 6.24 2.72 -19.09
N ASP A 65 5.80 1.74 -18.30
CA ASP A 65 4.60 1.88 -17.47
C ASP A 65 4.91 2.64 -16.17
N MET A 66 3.85 3.06 -15.48
CA MET A 66 3.90 3.60 -14.11
C MET A 66 3.14 2.66 -13.18
N LEU A 67 3.78 2.25 -12.09
CA LEU A 67 3.16 1.44 -11.04
C LEU A 67 2.73 2.34 -9.89
N VAL A 68 1.46 2.28 -9.52
CA VAL A 68 0.94 2.96 -8.31
C VAL A 68 0.62 1.91 -7.25
N ILE A 69 1.27 2.01 -6.09
CA ILE A 69 1.07 1.12 -4.94
C ILE A 69 0.31 1.91 -3.88
N SER A 70 -0.98 1.63 -3.73
CA SER A 70 -1.82 2.20 -2.67
C SER A 70 -2.08 1.14 -1.59
N VAL A 71 -1.37 1.24 -0.47
CA VAL A 71 -1.37 0.25 0.63
C VAL A 71 -1.23 0.95 1.98
N GLY A 72 -1.53 0.27 3.10
CA GLY A 72 -1.33 0.80 4.45
C GLY A 72 -2.59 1.28 5.18
N GLY A 73 -3.68 1.59 4.47
CA GLY A 73 -4.95 1.94 5.10
C GLY A 73 -5.55 0.78 5.90
N ASN A 74 -5.60 -0.40 5.28
CA ASN A 74 -6.15 -1.61 5.92
C ASN A 74 -5.24 -2.14 7.05
N ASP A 75 -3.92 -1.93 6.93
CA ASP A 75 -2.91 -2.30 7.93
C ASP A 75 -3.08 -1.55 9.25
N ILE A 76 -3.68 -0.35 9.21
CA ILE A 76 -4.02 0.44 10.40
C ILE A 76 -5.48 0.21 10.81
N ALA A 77 -6.42 0.18 9.86
CA ALA A 77 -7.86 0.29 10.15
C ALA A 77 -8.62 -1.04 10.23
N LEU A 78 -8.29 -2.03 9.38
CA LEU A 78 -9.10 -3.24 9.20
C LEU A 78 -8.56 -4.45 9.97
N ALA A 79 -7.23 -4.59 10.10
CA ALA A 79 -6.62 -5.67 10.85
C ALA A 79 -5.29 -5.25 11.52
N PRO A 80 -5.31 -4.26 12.44
CA PRO A 80 -4.12 -3.86 13.15
C PRO A 80 -3.62 -5.02 14.03
N SER A 81 -2.33 -5.33 13.96
CA SER A 81 -1.72 -6.25 14.93
C SER A 81 -1.71 -5.61 16.33
N ILE A 82 -1.57 -6.40 17.41
CA ILE A 82 -1.44 -5.83 18.76
C ILE A 82 -0.22 -4.88 18.81
N PHE A 83 0.85 -5.19 18.08
CA PHE A 83 2.00 -4.28 17.94
C PHE A 83 1.62 -2.97 17.24
N THR A 84 0.77 -3.02 16.22
CA THR A 84 0.23 -1.83 15.55
C THR A 84 -0.62 -0.99 16.50
N VAL A 85 -1.49 -1.63 17.29
CA VAL A 85 -2.32 -0.95 18.30
C VAL A 85 -1.46 -0.32 19.38
N LEU A 86 -0.51 -1.07 19.96
CA LEU A 86 0.41 -0.57 20.97
C LEU A 86 1.28 0.58 20.42
N ALA A 87 1.78 0.45 19.19
CA ALA A 87 2.54 1.52 18.54
C ALA A 87 1.67 2.74 18.27
N MET A 88 0.42 2.59 17.85
CA MET A 88 -0.53 3.70 17.69
C MET A 88 -0.80 4.41 19.01
N VAL A 89 -1.14 3.67 20.07
CA VAL A 89 -1.40 4.24 21.40
C VAL A 89 -0.16 4.98 21.91
N LEU A 90 1.01 4.36 21.79
CA LEU A 90 2.26 4.98 22.19
C LEU A 90 2.56 6.24 21.35
N LEU A 91 2.30 6.22 20.05
CA LEU A 91 2.46 7.38 19.18
C LEU A 91 1.53 8.54 19.60
N MET A 92 0.28 8.24 19.95
CA MET A 92 -0.72 9.23 20.38
C MET A 92 -0.41 9.82 21.77
N LEU A 93 0.16 9.02 22.67
CA LEU A 93 0.51 9.47 24.02
C LEU A 93 1.85 10.21 24.05
N THR A 94 2.74 9.99 23.09
CA THR A 94 4.06 10.62 23.05
C THR A 94 3.98 12.04 22.46
N PRO A 95 4.38 13.09 23.22
CA PRO A 95 4.50 14.45 22.71
C PRO A 95 5.44 14.54 21.51
N TRP A 96 5.13 15.42 20.55
CA TRP A 96 5.93 15.61 19.33
C TRP A 96 7.46 15.71 19.54
N PRO A 97 7.99 16.45 20.54
CA PRO A 97 9.43 16.54 20.76
C PRO A 97 10.11 15.20 21.10
N LEU A 98 9.34 14.20 21.55
CA LEU A 98 9.83 12.88 21.95
C LEU A 98 9.65 11.83 20.84
N LEU A 99 9.09 12.20 19.68
CA LEU A 99 8.95 11.36 18.51
C LEU A 99 10.19 11.43 17.60
N PHE A 100 11.33 10.95 18.10
CA PHE A 100 12.55 10.81 17.31
C PHE A 100 12.57 9.48 16.52
N CYS A 101 13.47 9.35 15.53
CA CYS A 101 13.51 8.20 14.61
C CYS A 101 13.65 6.83 15.28
N PHE A 102 14.22 6.78 16.49
CA PHE A 102 14.40 5.55 17.27
C PHE A 102 13.31 5.32 18.33
N HIS A 103 12.34 6.22 18.44
CA HIS A 103 11.18 5.99 19.30
C HIS A 103 10.47 4.71 18.82
N PRO A 104 10.15 3.75 19.71
CA PRO A 104 9.73 2.41 19.31
C PRO A 104 8.49 2.40 18.42
N ALA A 105 7.53 3.32 18.64
CA ALA A 105 6.38 3.48 17.75
C ALA A 105 6.79 3.97 16.35
N VAL A 106 7.71 4.94 16.28
CA VAL A 106 8.19 5.49 15.00
C VAL A 106 9.00 4.43 14.25
N ALA A 107 9.89 3.73 14.96
CA ALA A 107 10.67 2.63 14.39
C ALA A 107 9.77 1.50 13.87
N TYR A 108 8.70 1.15 14.59
CA TYR A 108 7.71 0.18 14.14
C TYR A 108 7.03 0.62 12.83
N PHE A 109 6.55 1.86 12.75
CA PHE A 109 5.90 2.36 11.54
C PHE A 109 6.86 2.55 10.37
N ILE A 110 8.12 2.91 10.62
CA ILE A 110 9.17 2.86 9.59
C ILE A 110 9.34 1.42 9.10
N GLY A 111 9.38 0.45 10.03
CA GLY A 111 9.43 -0.97 9.69
C GLY A 111 8.31 -1.41 8.76
N LEU A 112 7.07 -1.14 9.19
CA LEU A 112 5.85 -1.49 8.48
C LEU A 112 5.76 -0.80 7.12
N PHE A 113 5.91 0.54 7.07
CA PHE A 113 5.61 1.29 5.87
C PHE A 113 6.78 1.52 4.94
N ARG A 114 8.01 1.60 5.45
CA ARG A 114 9.18 1.76 4.59
C ARG A 114 9.64 0.41 4.08
N PHE A 115 9.95 -0.53 4.99
CA PHE A 115 10.61 -1.76 4.59
C PHE A 115 9.65 -2.78 3.98
N GLN A 116 8.43 -2.95 4.52
CA GLN A 116 7.50 -3.91 3.92
C GLN A 116 6.97 -3.41 2.58
N VAL A 117 6.65 -2.12 2.43
CA VAL A 117 6.23 -1.57 1.13
C VAL A 117 7.36 -1.66 0.10
N GLN A 118 8.61 -1.40 0.49
CA GLN A 118 9.76 -1.59 -0.39
C GLN A 118 9.87 -3.06 -0.83
N CYS A 119 9.81 -4.00 0.10
CA CYS A 119 9.88 -5.42 -0.23
C CYS A 119 8.72 -5.86 -1.13
N TYR A 120 7.52 -5.33 -0.90
CA TYR A 120 6.36 -5.56 -1.76
C TYR A 120 6.58 -5.02 -3.18
N ALA A 121 7.06 -3.78 -3.31
CA ALA A 121 7.39 -3.18 -4.61
C ALA A 121 8.48 -3.96 -5.35
N ASP A 122 9.51 -4.42 -4.63
CA ASP A 122 10.59 -5.22 -5.19
C ASP A 122 10.08 -6.59 -5.70
N ARG A 123 9.12 -7.22 -5.00
CA ARG A 123 8.47 -8.46 -5.47
C ARG A 123 7.61 -8.21 -6.71
N LEU A 124 6.81 -7.15 -6.72
CA LEU A 124 6.00 -6.78 -7.88
C LEU A 124 6.84 -6.48 -9.11
N THR A 125 8.05 -5.93 -8.92
CA THR A 125 8.92 -5.51 -10.03
C THR A 125 10.09 -6.46 -10.26
N GLN A 126 10.04 -7.67 -9.68
CA GLN A 126 11.15 -8.62 -9.68
C GLN A 126 11.61 -9.00 -11.10
N ARG A 127 10.69 -9.06 -12.07
CA ARG A 127 11.02 -9.39 -13.47
C ARG A 127 11.28 -8.16 -14.33
N THR A 128 10.56 -7.07 -14.12
CA THR A 128 10.67 -5.85 -14.91
C THR A 128 10.40 -4.64 -14.04
N ARG A 129 11.30 -3.65 -14.12
CA ARG A 129 11.18 -2.39 -13.40
C ARG A 129 10.45 -1.35 -14.28
N PRO A 130 9.33 -0.77 -13.82
CA PRO A 130 8.63 0.29 -14.56
C PRO A 130 9.43 1.59 -14.53
N SER A 131 9.01 2.56 -15.35
CA SER A 131 9.65 3.87 -15.43
C SER A 131 9.57 4.62 -14.10
N LYS A 132 8.45 4.48 -13.40
CA LYS A 132 8.14 5.15 -12.14
C LYS A 132 7.32 4.25 -11.23
N ILE A 133 7.56 4.35 -9.93
CA ILE A 133 6.76 3.72 -8.87
C ILE A 133 6.28 4.83 -7.95
N GLY A 134 4.97 5.03 -7.88
CA GLY A 134 4.32 5.93 -6.93
C GLY A 134 3.78 5.15 -5.75
N VAL A 135 4.17 5.49 -4.53
CA VAL A 135 3.63 4.89 -3.30
C VAL A 135 2.70 5.89 -2.64
N CYS A 136 1.47 5.49 -2.34
CA CYS A 136 0.50 6.29 -1.63
C CYS A 136 -0.05 5.50 -0.44
N MET A 137 -0.17 6.16 0.71
CA MET A 137 -0.71 5.56 1.92
C MET A 137 -1.93 6.38 2.37
N ILE A 138 -3.02 5.69 2.66
CA ILE A 138 -4.32 6.24 3.10
C ILE A 138 -4.95 7.18 2.07
N TYR A 139 -6.03 6.70 1.43
CA TYR A 139 -6.93 7.55 0.67
C TYR A 139 -7.92 8.18 1.67
N ASN A 140 -7.70 9.42 2.09
CA ASN A 140 -8.76 10.20 2.73
C ASN A 140 -9.59 10.87 1.63
N LEU A 141 -10.54 10.14 1.05
CA LEU A 141 -11.64 10.76 0.30
C LEU A 141 -12.61 11.30 1.34
N ASP A 142 -12.31 12.46 1.90
CA ASP A 142 -13.36 13.24 2.55
C ASP A 142 -14.23 13.84 1.43
N GLU A 143 -15.27 13.10 1.02
CA GLU A 143 -16.29 13.60 0.10
C GLU A 143 -17.11 14.76 0.73
N ARG A 144 -16.89 15.04 2.03
CA ARG A 144 -17.48 16.14 2.78
C ARG A 144 -16.38 16.97 3.46
N ASN A 145 -15.49 17.57 2.67
CA ASN A 145 -14.90 18.84 3.07
C ASN A 145 -16.03 19.90 3.15
N GLY A 146 -16.78 19.87 4.25
CA GLY A 146 -17.78 20.87 4.64
C GLY A 146 -17.15 21.95 5.49
#